data_AF-A0A2D7DDW3-F1
#
_entry.id   AF-A0A2D7DDW3-F1
#
_cell.length_a   1.000
_cell.length_b   1.000
_cell.length_c   1.000
_cell.angle_alpha   90.00
_cell.angle_beta   90.00
_cell.angle_gamma   90.00
#
_symmetry.space_group_name_H-M   'P 1'
#
loop_
_entity.id
_entity.type
_entity.pdbx_description
1 polymer ?
#
loop_
_entity_poly.entity_id
_entity_poly.type
_entity_poly.pdbx_seq_one_letter_code
_entity_poly.pdbx_strand_id
1 'polypeptide(L)'
;MLLSTRVMHCTDLEVELNKVLALRSLNNGEFISSERRKFVVDSEYVDTRCSFQTLQEIMLTEVNRDRALGDASKCMFRMKHMRDSLSGTAAKVFQREGLMDEGDSIAISGNGWYPKDSYLGWHTNRCTPGLRVYCNWAAESGKSGLYYHYEGHDLDRRVMLDEQGWNYRVFSTSSKLPFWHAVFSHTDRVSVGFRISKEKPEDV
;
A
#
# COMPACT_ATOMS: atom_id res chain seq x y z
N MET A 1 -17.78 -5.67 1.48
CA MET A 1 -16.73 -4.65 1.67
C MET A 1 -15.78 -4.80 0.49
N LEU A 2 -15.98 -4.00 -0.57
CA LEU A 2 -15.30 -4.22 -1.84
C LEU A 2 -14.00 -3.44 -1.88
N LEU A 3 -12.89 -4.18 -1.99
CA LEU A 3 -11.77 -3.77 -2.82
C LEU A 3 -12.31 -3.63 -4.25
N SER A 4 -12.64 -2.41 -4.64
CA SER A 4 -12.89 -2.13 -6.05
C SER A 4 -11.55 -1.77 -6.66
N THR A 5 -11.06 -2.63 -7.55
CA THR A 5 -10.07 -2.22 -8.55
C THR A 5 -10.82 -1.31 -9.53
N ARG A 6 -10.90 -0.03 -9.21
CA ARG A 6 -11.32 0.97 -10.18
C ARG A 6 -10.09 1.35 -10.98
N VAL A 7 -10.18 1.27 -12.30
CA VAL A 7 -9.26 2.03 -13.15
C VAL A 7 -9.68 3.49 -12.97
N MET A 8 -9.10 4.17 -11.99
CA MET A 8 -9.17 5.63 -11.94
C MET A 8 -8.23 6.14 -13.02
N HIS A 9 -8.76 6.46 -14.20
CA HIS A 9 -8.03 7.24 -15.19
C HIS A 9 -7.86 8.65 -14.64
N CYS A 10 -6.79 8.88 -13.89
CA CYS A 10 -6.52 10.17 -13.28
C CYS A 10 -5.21 10.72 -13.80
N THR A 11 -5.25 11.30 -15.00
CA THR A 11 -4.10 11.93 -15.65
C THR A 11 -3.39 12.93 -14.74
N ASP A 12 -4.14 13.72 -13.96
CA ASP A 12 -3.57 14.74 -13.06
C ASP A 12 -2.76 14.11 -11.92
N LEU A 13 -3.29 13.03 -11.32
CA LEU A 13 -2.60 12.31 -10.25
C LEU A 13 -1.43 11.50 -10.83
N GLU A 14 -1.60 10.89 -12.00
CA GLU A 14 -0.52 10.18 -12.71
C GLU A 14 0.66 11.11 -13.05
N VAL A 15 0.41 12.36 -13.45
CA VAL A 15 1.48 13.34 -13.69
C VAL A 15 2.31 13.56 -12.42
N GLU A 16 1.66 13.77 -11.27
CA GLU A 16 2.38 13.92 -9.99
C GLU A 16 3.06 12.62 -9.55
N LEU A 17 2.39 11.49 -9.75
CA LEU A 17 2.93 10.16 -9.45
C LEU A 17 4.11 9.80 -10.36
N ASN A 18 4.15 10.27 -11.61
CA ASN A 18 5.27 10.04 -12.53
C ASN A 18 6.51 10.86 -12.14
N LYS A 19 6.36 11.98 -11.41
CA LYS A 19 7.51 12.68 -10.81
C LYS A 19 8.23 11.79 -9.78
N VAL A 20 7.48 10.90 -9.10
CA VAL A 20 8.05 9.88 -8.22
C VAL A 20 9.00 8.95 -8.99
N LEU A 21 8.56 8.47 -10.14
CA LEU A 21 9.36 7.60 -11.00
C LEU A 21 10.58 8.33 -11.57
N ALA A 22 10.43 9.60 -11.94
CA ALA A 22 11.52 10.42 -12.47
C ALA A 22 12.66 10.62 -11.43
N LEU A 23 12.32 10.78 -10.14
CA LEU A 23 13.33 10.89 -9.07
C LEU A 23 14.21 9.65 -8.94
N ARG A 24 13.69 8.47 -9.30
CA ARG A 24 14.46 7.22 -9.38
C ARG A 24 15.44 7.25 -10.55
N SER A 25 14.98 7.69 -11.73
CA SER A 25 15.82 7.78 -12.93
C SER A 25 16.99 8.74 -12.74
N LEU A 26 16.79 9.86 -12.03
CA LEU A 26 17.84 10.85 -11.73
C LEU A 26 18.91 10.33 -10.75
N ASN A 27 18.64 9.23 -10.04
CA ASN A 27 19.52 8.64 -9.04
C ASN A 27 20.04 7.25 -9.46
N ASN A 28 20.33 7.06 -10.76
CA ASN A 28 20.82 5.79 -11.32
C ASN A 28 19.92 4.57 -11.01
N GLY A 29 18.60 4.78 -10.88
CA GLY A 29 17.66 3.71 -10.58
C GLY A 29 17.42 3.45 -9.09
N GLU A 30 18.06 4.20 -8.18
CA GLU A 30 17.90 4.06 -6.74
C GLU A 30 17.05 5.20 -6.14
N PHE A 31 16.16 4.89 -5.20
CA PHE A 31 15.58 5.93 -4.35
C PHE A 31 16.52 6.25 -3.17
N ILE A 32 16.67 7.52 -2.82
CA ILE A 32 17.48 7.95 -1.67
C ILE A 32 16.84 7.39 -0.38
N SER A 33 17.43 6.31 0.13
CA SER A 33 17.06 5.69 1.40
C SER A 33 17.89 6.25 2.55
N SER A 34 17.27 6.47 3.71
CA SER A 34 18.02 6.70 4.95
C SER A 34 18.67 5.43 5.51
N GLU A 35 18.31 4.25 5.01
CA GLU A 35 18.84 2.95 5.46
C GLU A 35 19.42 2.18 4.26
N ARG A 36 20.75 2.09 4.20
CA ARG A 36 21.51 1.46 3.09
C ARG A 36 21.66 -0.07 3.23
N ARG A 37 20.79 -0.77 3.95
CA ARG A 37 20.88 -2.24 4.00
C ARG A 37 19.94 -2.85 2.98
N LYS A 38 20.45 -3.10 1.77
CA LYS A 38 19.80 -4.03 0.82
C LYS A 38 19.78 -5.41 1.46
N PHE A 39 18.65 -5.82 2.01
CA PHE A 39 18.40 -7.22 2.30
C PHE A 39 18.05 -7.87 0.96
N VAL A 40 18.99 -8.66 0.43
CA VAL A 40 18.73 -9.48 -0.76
C VAL A 40 18.06 -10.75 -0.27
N VAL A 41 16.85 -10.99 -0.74
CA VAL A 41 16.09 -12.23 -0.53
C VAL A 41 15.67 -12.76 -1.90
N ASP A 42 15.28 -14.02 -1.97
CA ASP A 42 14.76 -14.63 -3.19
C ASP A 42 13.22 -14.65 -3.20
N SER A 43 12.67 -15.06 -4.35
CA SER A 43 11.22 -15.14 -4.54
C SER A 43 10.55 -16.13 -3.59
N GLU A 44 11.21 -17.25 -3.27
CA GLU A 44 10.68 -18.27 -2.36
C GLU A 44 10.55 -17.74 -0.92
N TYR A 45 11.53 -16.96 -0.47
CA TYR A 45 11.46 -16.27 0.81
C TYR A 45 10.27 -15.30 0.87
N VAL A 46 10.10 -14.48 -0.17
CA VAL A 46 8.95 -13.55 -0.29
C VAL A 46 7.63 -14.32 -0.22
N ASP A 47 7.48 -15.37 -1.04
CA ASP A 47 6.28 -16.18 -1.11
C ASP A 47 5.94 -16.85 0.23
N THR A 48 6.96 -17.35 0.92
CA THR A 48 6.83 -17.92 2.26
C THR A 48 6.29 -16.89 3.24
N ARG A 49 6.88 -15.69 3.30
CA ARG A 49 6.47 -14.63 4.23
C ARG A 49 5.07 -14.07 3.93
N CYS A 50 4.63 -14.17 2.67
CA CYS A 50 3.29 -13.78 2.24
C CYS A 50 2.29 -14.94 2.20
N SER A 51 2.68 -16.14 2.65
CA SER A 51 1.84 -17.32 2.64
C SER A 51 0.65 -17.21 3.61
N PHE A 52 -0.40 -18.00 3.36
CA PHE A 52 -1.54 -18.10 4.26
C PHE A 52 -1.16 -18.80 5.57
N GLN A 53 -0.24 -19.76 5.51
CA GLN A 53 0.32 -20.40 6.71
C GLN A 53 0.97 -19.37 7.62
N THR A 54 1.83 -18.48 7.09
CA THR A 54 2.42 -17.41 7.88
C THR A 54 1.37 -16.46 8.45
N LEU A 55 0.30 -16.14 7.71
CA LEU A 55 -0.82 -15.37 8.26
C LEU A 55 -1.46 -16.09 9.46
N GLN A 56 -1.75 -17.39 9.34
CA GLN A 56 -2.34 -18.17 10.43
C GLN A 56 -1.44 -18.20 11.67
N GLU A 57 -0.14 -18.35 11.49
CA GLU A 57 0.85 -18.28 12.57
C GLU A 57 0.83 -16.91 13.27
N ILE A 58 0.82 -15.82 12.50
CA ILE A 58 0.74 -14.44 13.04
C ILE A 58 -0.57 -14.23 13.81
N MET A 59 -1.70 -14.70 13.27
CA MET A 59 -3.02 -14.57 13.91
C MET A 59 -3.07 -15.27 15.28
N LEU A 60 -2.32 -16.36 15.45
CA LEU A 60 -2.24 -17.13 16.70
C LEU A 60 -1.22 -16.58 17.70
N THR A 61 -0.11 -16.02 17.23
CA THR A 61 1.08 -15.78 18.07
C THR A 61 1.38 -14.32 18.34
N GLU A 62 0.93 -13.39 17.49
CA GLU A 62 1.38 -11.99 17.58
C GLU A 62 0.36 -11.03 18.19
N VAL A 63 0.77 -10.41 19.29
CA VAL A 63 -0.02 -9.40 20.02
C VAL A 63 -0.08 -8.06 19.27
N ASN A 64 0.91 -7.73 18.43
CA ASN A 64 1.07 -6.43 17.75
C ASN A 64 0.82 -6.48 16.22
N ARG A 65 -0.15 -7.30 15.79
CA ARG A 65 -0.51 -7.53 14.38
C ARG A 65 -1.16 -6.36 13.62
N ASP A 66 -1.30 -5.21 14.27
CA ASP A 66 -1.98 -4.05 13.68
C ASP A 66 -1.10 -3.23 12.75
N ARG A 67 0.22 -3.43 12.80
CA ARG A 67 1.22 -2.78 11.95
C ARG A 67 2.13 -3.83 11.33
N ALA A 68 2.67 -3.54 10.15
CA ALA A 68 3.69 -4.39 9.54
C ALA A 68 4.91 -4.50 10.46
N LEU A 69 5.40 -5.73 10.63
CA LEU A 69 6.54 -6.06 11.49
C LEU A 69 7.85 -5.44 10.99
N GLY A 70 8.85 -5.43 11.88
CA GLY A 70 10.15 -4.80 11.60
C GLY A 70 11.00 -5.50 10.54
N ASP A 71 10.75 -6.78 10.23
CA ASP A 71 11.38 -7.50 9.12
C ASP A 71 10.75 -7.12 7.76
N ALA A 72 9.43 -6.90 7.74
CA ALA A 72 8.61 -6.58 6.59
C ALA A 72 8.87 -5.19 5.96
N SER A 73 9.66 -4.32 6.59
CA SER A 73 9.98 -2.97 6.07
C SER A 73 11.43 -2.82 5.58
N LYS A 74 12.28 -3.83 5.75
CA LYS A 74 13.73 -3.76 5.43
C LYS A 74 14.03 -3.74 3.94
N CYS A 75 13.10 -4.19 3.10
CA CYS A 75 13.23 -4.18 1.65
C CYS A 75 12.42 -3.04 0.99
N MET A 76 11.90 -2.09 1.78
CA MET A 76 11.13 -0.95 1.28
C MET A 76 11.88 0.36 1.52
N PHE A 77 12.00 1.18 0.47
CA PHE A 77 12.63 2.49 0.59
C PHE A 77 11.59 3.59 0.73
N ARG A 78 11.61 4.29 1.88
CA ARG A 78 10.67 5.39 2.17
C ARG A 78 11.07 6.68 1.43
N MET A 79 10.12 7.27 0.71
CA MET A 79 10.34 8.50 -0.07
C MET A 79 10.01 9.75 0.78
N LYS A 80 11.01 10.40 1.40
CA LYS A 80 10.77 11.50 2.36
C LYS A 80 10.33 12.83 1.73
N HIS A 81 10.65 13.10 0.47
CA HIS A 81 10.54 14.42 -0.15
C HIS A 81 9.23 14.71 -0.91
N MET A 82 8.20 13.86 -0.78
CA MET A 82 7.02 13.92 -1.67
C MET A 82 5.68 14.13 -0.97
N ARG A 83 5.68 14.56 0.30
CA ARG A 83 4.45 14.52 1.10
C ARG A 83 3.45 15.63 0.79
N ASP A 84 3.92 16.84 0.57
CA ASP A 84 3.01 18.01 0.62
C ASP A 84 2.36 18.29 -0.74
N SER A 85 3.11 18.20 -1.85
CA SER A 85 2.55 18.44 -3.19
C SER A 85 1.56 17.35 -3.62
N LEU A 86 1.82 16.10 -3.25
CA LEU A 86 1.02 14.96 -3.70
C LEU A 86 -0.33 14.86 -2.99
N SER A 87 -0.38 15.24 -1.70
CA SER A 87 -1.61 15.19 -0.90
C SER A 87 -2.68 16.18 -1.42
N GLY A 88 -2.27 17.37 -1.86
CA GLY A 88 -3.20 18.37 -2.41
C GLY A 88 -3.82 17.97 -3.74
N THR A 89 -3.03 17.41 -4.66
CA THR A 89 -3.56 16.87 -5.93
C THR A 89 -4.46 15.67 -5.69
N ALA A 90 -4.04 14.75 -4.81
CA ALA A 90 -4.86 13.59 -4.44
C ALA A 90 -6.21 14.02 -3.85
N ALA A 91 -6.25 15.05 -2.99
CA ALA A 91 -7.49 15.56 -2.42
C ALA A 91 -8.50 15.97 -3.49
N LYS A 92 -8.08 16.83 -4.43
CA LYS A 92 -8.94 17.31 -5.53
C LYS A 92 -9.49 16.18 -6.38
N VAL A 93 -8.63 15.20 -6.69
CA VAL A 93 -9.01 14.02 -7.46
C VAL A 93 -10.02 13.19 -6.69
N PHE A 94 -9.75 12.89 -5.42
CA PHE A 94 -10.62 12.03 -4.62
C PHE A 94 -11.97 12.70 -4.33
N GLN A 95 -12.03 14.02 -4.23
CA GLN A 95 -13.30 14.76 -4.18
C GLN A 95 -14.09 14.58 -5.48
N ARG A 96 -13.43 14.78 -6.64
CA ARG A 96 -14.05 14.61 -7.95
C ARG A 96 -14.58 13.19 -8.19
N GLU A 97 -13.85 12.18 -7.72
CA GLU A 97 -14.23 10.76 -7.86
C GLU A 97 -15.23 10.29 -6.79
N GLY A 98 -15.67 11.18 -5.89
CA GLY A 98 -16.61 10.86 -4.81
C GLY A 98 -16.04 9.93 -3.73
N LEU A 99 -14.72 9.93 -3.54
CA LEU A 99 -14.02 9.16 -2.51
C LEU A 99 -13.84 9.94 -1.20
N MET A 100 -13.93 11.27 -1.22
CA MET A 100 -13.86 12.13 -0.04
C MET A 100 -14.75 13.37 -0.19
N ASP A 101 -15.26 13.87 0.94
CA ASP A 101 -16.02 15.13 1.01
C ASP A 101 -15.10 16.32 1.34
N GLU A 102 -15.61 17.56 1.29
CA GLU A 102 -14.81 18.77 1.60
C GLU A 102 -14.30 18.83 3.05
N GLY A 103 -15.04 18.25 4.00
CA GLY A 103 -14.65 18.15 5.41
C GLY A 103 -13.80 16.91 5.74
N ASP A 104 -13.47 16.06 4.76
CA ASP A 104 -12.62 14.91 5.02
C ASP A 104 -11.14 15.29 5.05
N SER A 105 -10.40 14.65 5.96
CA SER A 105 -8.94 14.80 6.02
C SER A 105 -8.23 13.70 5.22
N ILE A 106 -7.17 14.07 4.50
CA ILE A 106 -6.31 13.15 3.76
C ILE A 106 -4.88 13.19 4.27
N ALA A 107 -4.24 12.03 4.41
CA ALA A 107 -2.82 11.92 4.72
C ALA A 107 -2.17 10.78 3.95
N ILE A 108 -0.90 10.94 3.56
CA ILE A 108 -0.10 9.83 3.06
C ILE A 108 0.14 8.86 4.22
N SER A 109 -0.33 7.63 4.05
CA SER A 109 -0.26 6.55 5.04
C SER A 109 0.72 5.44 4.69
N GLY A 110 1.29 5.47 3.50
CA GLY A 110 2.35 4.55 3.08
C GLY A 110 3.00 5.09 1.81
N ASN A 111 4.33 4.99 1.72
CA ASN A 111 5.03 5.42 0.52
C ASN A 111 6.35 4.66 0.45
N GLY A 112 6.46 3.78 -0.55
CA GLY A 112 7.55 2.82 -0.62
C GLY A 112 7.90 2.42 -2.03
N TRP A 113 9.20 2.27 -2.27
CA TRP A 113 9.72 1.50 -3.39
C TRP A 113 10.05 0.08 -2.95
N TYR A 114 9.56 -0.87 -3.73
CA TYR A 114 9.74 -2.31 -3.61
C TYR A 114 10.63 -2.75 -4.78
N PRO A 115 11.92 -3.00 -4.57
CA PRO A 115 12.76 -3.63 -5.58
C PRO A 115 12.28 -5.07 -5.82
N LYS A 116 12.77 -5.69 -6.89
CA LYS A 116 12.53 -7.10 -7.16
C LYS A 116 12.86 -7.96 -5.93
N ASP A 117 11.98 -8.92 -5.65
CA ASP A 117 12.02 -9.84 -4.52
C ASP A 117 11.98 -9.09 -3.19
N SER A 118 10.96 -8.24 -3.05
CA SER A 118 10.63 -7.55 -1.80
C SER A 118 9.17 -7.72 -1.42
N TYR A 119 8.86 -7.46 -0.15
CA TYR A 119 7.52 -7.66 0.38
C TYR A 119 7.26 -6.71 1.56
N LEU A 120 5.97 -6.56 1.89
CA LEU A 120 5.48 -6.05 3.16
C LEU A 120 4.59 -7.14 3.74
N GLY A 121 5.05 -7.81 4.78
CA GLY A 121 4.34 -8.91 5.45
C GLY A 121 2.96 -8.53 5.98
N TRP A 122 2.23 -9.55 6.42
CA TRP A 122 0.84 -9.44 6.86
C TRP A 122 0.64 -8.40 7.97
N HIS A 123 -0.36 -7.54 7.79
CA HIS A 123 -0.80 -6.54 8.76
C HIS A 123 -2.24 -6.09 8.48
N THR A 124 -2.85 -5.33 9.39
CA THR A 124 -4.26 -4.93 9.26
C THR A 124 -4.51 -3.43 9.14
N ASN A 125 -3.57 -2.59 9.58
CA ASN A 125 -3.77 -1.14 9.74
C ASN A 125 -4.95 -0.76 10.65
N ARG A 126 -5.44 -1.70 11.48
CA ARG A 126 -6.60 -1.55 12.37
C ARG A 126 -6.47 -0.35 13.33
N CYS A 127 -5.25 -0.04 13.76
CA CYS A 127 -4.96 1.09 14.64
C CYS A 127 -5.19 2.47 13.99
N THR A 128 -5.42 2.52 12.67
CA THR A 128 -5.67 3.74 11.91
C THR A 128 -6.87 3.53 10.98
N PRO A 129 -8.10 3.48 11.50
CA PRO A 129 -9.28 3.27 10.65
C PRO A 129 -9.43 4.41 9.64
N GLY A 130 -10.16 4.13 8.56
CA GLY A 130 -10.41 5.07 7.46
C GLY A 130 -10.45 4.38 6.10
N LEU A 131 -10.81 5.17 5.07
CA LEU A 131 -10.75 4.74 3.68
C LEU A 131 -9.31 4.83 3.18
N ARG A 132 -8.86 3.80 2.47
CA ARG A 132 -7.52 3.70 1.90
C ARG A 132 -7.61 3.77 0.39
N VAL A 133 -6.74 4.57 -0.19
CA VAL A 133 -6.52 4.63 -1.64
C VAL A 133 -5.06 4.33 -1.89
N TYR A 134 -4.76 3.17 -2.48
CA TYR A 134 -3.39 2.78 -2.85
C TYR A 134 -3.19 2.96 -4.34
N CYS A 135 -2.20 3.77 -4.69
CA CYS A 135 -1.68 3.98 -6.03
C CYS A 135 -0.37 3.21 -6.15
N ASN A 136 -0.32 2.22 -7.03
CA ASN A 136 0.86 1.35 -7.19
C ASN A 136 1.29 1.31 -8.64
N TRP A 137 2.55 1.57 -8.92
CA TRP A 137 3.14 1.35 -10.22
C TRP A 137 3.89 0.01 -10.22
N ALA A 138 3.71 -0.81 -11.25
CA ALA A 138 4.48 -2.04 -11.46
C ALA A 138 5.16 -2.01 -12.83
N ALA A 139 6.41 -2.48 -12.88
CA ALA A 139 7.16 -2.58 -14.13
C ALA A 139 6.64 -3.72 -15.04
N GLU A 140 6.07 -4.78 -14.46
CA GLU A 140 5.61 -5.97 -15.16
C GLU A 140 4.27 -6.46 -14.59
N SER A 141 3.31 -6.79 -15.48
CA SER A 141 2.02 -7.37 -15.08
C SER A 141 2.21 -8.71 -14.37
N GLY A 142 1.39 -8.96 -13.34
CA GLY A 142 1.29 -10.26 -12.68
C GLY A 142 2.46 -10.63 -11.76
N LYS A 143 3.51 -9.81 -11.67
CA LYS A 143 4.70 -10.07 -10.83
C LYS A 143 4.70 -9.33 -9.50
N SER A 144 3.63 -8.61 -9.18
CA SER A 144 3.42 -8.02 -7.87
C SER A 144 1.96 -7.94 -7.53
N GLY A 145 1.64 -7.67 -6.27
CA GLY A 145 0.26 -7.49 -5.88
C GLY A 145 0.05 -7.40 -4.38
N LEU A 146 -1.20 -7.63 -4.00
CA LEU A 146 -1.65 -7.67 -2.63
C LEU A 146 -2.31 -9.03 -2.38
N TYR A 147 -1.79 -9.76 -1.40
CA TYR A 147 -2.56 -10.80 -0.74
C TYR A 147 -3.44 -10.18 0.33
N TYR A 148 -4.65 -10.70 0.48
CA TYR A 148 -5.57 -10.20 1.49
C TYR A 148 -6.47 -11.28 2.05
N HIS A 149 -7.00 -11.02 3.25
CA HIS A 149 -7.87 -11.94 3.97
C HIS A 149 -8.78 -11.16 4.92
N TYR A 150 -10.08 -11.44 4.87
CA TYR A 150 -11.06 -10.93 5.84
C TYR A 150 -11.26 -11.95 6.96
N GLU A 151 -10.74 -11.61 8.15
CA GLU A 151 -10.86 -12.47 9.32
C GLU A 151 -12.33 -12.75 9.66
N GLY A 152 -12.68 -14.04 9.79
CA GLY A 152 -14.04 -14.50 10.05
C GLY A 152 -14.97 -14.56 8.83
N HIS A 153 -14.50 -14.16 7.65
CA HIS A 153 -15.27 -14.21 6.40
C HIS A 153 -14.64 -15.10 5.33
N ASP A 154 -13.32 -15.08 5.22
CA ASP A 154 -12.58 -15.84 4.21
C ASP A 154 -12.09 -17.17 4.77
N LEU A 155 -12.04 -18.19 3.90
CA LEU A 155 -11.50 -19.53 4.23
C LEU A 155 -9.99 -19.65 3.91
N ASP A 156 -9.48 -18.81 3.00
CA ASP A 156 -8.07 -18.79 2.55
C ASP A 156 -7.66 -17.33 2.27
N ARG A 157 -6.39 -17.09 1.92
CA ARG A 157 -5.94 -15.82 1.35
C ARG A 157 -6.45 -15.67 -0.08
N ARG A 158 -6.75 -14.42 -0.44
CA ARG A 158 -7.06 -14.01 -1.81
C ARG A 158 -5.89 -13.19 -2.36
N VAL A 159 -5.81 -13.08 -3.68
CA VAL A 159 -4.78 -12.29 -4.37
C VAL A 159 -5.40 -11.32 -5.35
N MET A 160 -4.82 -10.13 -5.44
CA MET A 160 -5.06 -9.18 -6.52
C MET A 160 -3.71 -8.79 -7.09
N LEU A 161 -3.48 -9.14 -8.35
CA LEU A 161 -2.25 -8.83 -9.08
C LEU A 161 -2.27 -7.37 -9.56
N ASP A 162 -1.08 -6.77 -9.65
CA ASP A 162 -0.87 -5.49 -10.33
C ASP A 162 -0.68 -5.74 -11.83
N GLU A 163 -1.26 -4.87 -12.67
CA GLU A 163 -0.92 -4.75 -14.09
C GLU A 163 0.30 -3.84 -14.27
N GLN A 164 0.97 -3.93 -15.41
CA GLN A 164 2.02 -2.97 -15.77
C GLN A 164 1.47 -1.54 -15.78
N GLY A 165 2.21 -0.61 -15.18
CA GLY A 165 1.78 0.78 -15.02
C GLY A 165 1.08 1.03 -13.68
N TRP A 166 0.29 2.11 -13.61
CA TRP A 166 -0.40 2.53 -12.39
C TRP A 166 -1.68 1.72 -12.15
N ASN A 167 -1.82 1.26 -10.90
CA ASN A 167 -2.92 0.47 -10.38
C ASN A 167 -3.54 1.21 -9.19
N TYR A 168 -4.85 1.20 -9.07
CA TYR A 168 -5.58 1.89 -8.02
C TYR A 168 -6.46 0.92 -7.25
N ARG A 169 -6.35 0.97 -5.92
CA ARG A 169 -7.12 0.09 -5.02
C ARG A 169 -7.74 0.92 -3.92
N VAL A 170 -9.06 0.77 -3.75
CA VAL A 170 -9.81 1.45 -2.71
C VAL A 170 -10.38 0.43 -1.75
N PHE A 171 -10.11 0.59 -0.45
CA PHE A 171 -10.64 -0.30 0.58
C PHE A 171 -10.78 0.42 1.92
N SER A 172 -11.74 0.02 2.73
CA SER A 172 -11.87 0.53 4.10
C SER A 172 -11.05 -0.30 5.07
N THR A 173 -10.57 0.35 6.13
CA THR A 173 -9.95 -0.29 7.30
C THR A 173 -10.78 0.07 8.52
N SER A 174 -11.15 -0.93 9.32
CA SER A 174 -12.02 -0.79 10.49
C SER A 174 -11.37 -1.43 11.71
N SER A 175 -11.66 -0.90 12.90
CA SER A 175 -11.23 -1.53 14.15
C SER A 175 -11.94 -2.86 14.43
N LYS A 176 -13.17 -3.02 13.90
CA LYS A 176 -14.05 -4.16 14.14
C LYS A 176 -13.86 -5.30 13.13
N LEU A 177 -13.57 -4.97 11.88
CA LEU A 177 -13.41 -5.92 10.78
C LEU A 177 -11.98 -5.83 10.24
N PRO A 178 -11.10 -6.74 10.66
CA PRO A 178 -9.68 -6.67 10.33
C PRO A 178 -9.47 -7.07 8.88
N PHE A 179 -8.90 -6.14 8.12
CA PHE A 179 -8.52 -6.40 6.74
C PHE A 179 -7.04 -6.76 6.71
N TRP A 180 -6.74 -8.06 6.78
CA TRP A 180 -5.37 -8.55 6.66
C TRP A 180 -4.90 -8.40 5.24
N HIS A 181 -3.69 -7.85 5.09
CA HIS A 181 -3.07 -7.74 3.78
C HIS A 181 -1.55 -7.80 3.87
N ALA A 182 -0.95 -8.32 2.81
CA ALA A 182 0.48 -8.36 2.58
C ALA A 182 0.76 -7.94 1.12
N VAL A 183 1.87 -7.24 0.90
CA VAL A 183 2.35 -6.84 -0.42
C VAL A 183 3.50 -7.75 -0.80
N PHE A 184 3.53 -8.22 -2.04
CA PHE A 184 4.68 -8.92 -2.61
C PHE A 184 5.08 -8.28 -3.94
N SER A 185 6.36 -8.39 -4.29
CA SER A 185 6.86 -7.91 -5.57
C SER A 185 8.09 -8.68 -6.03
N HIS A 186 7.97 -9.34 -7.18
CA HIS A 186 9.06 -9.97 -7.94
C HIS A 186 9.48 -9.14 -9.15
N THR A 187 9.09 -7.88 -9.15
CA THR A 187 9.43 -6.87 -10.16
C THR A 187 9.69 -5.54 -9.46
N ASP A 188 9.98 -4.49 -10.20
CA ASP A 188 10.09 -3.15 -9.63
C ASP A 188 8.69 -2.60 -9.39
N ARG A 189 8.41 -2.17 -8.15
CA ARG A 189 7.10 -1.64 -7.76
C ARG A 189 7.23 -0.39 -6.89
N VAL A 190 6.45 0.63 -7.22
CA VAL A 190 6.33 1.86 -6.41
C VAL A 190 4.93 1.93 -5.84
N SER A 191 4.79 2.38 -4.60
CA SER A 191 3.50 2.48 -3.92
C SER A 191 3.38 3.80 -3.18
N VAL A 192 2.23 4.43 -3.32
CA VAL A 192 1.77 5.56 -2.52
C VAL A 192 0.37 5.25 -2.03
N GLY A 193 0.20 5.19 -0.71
CA GLY A 193 -1.06 4.96 -0.04
C GLY A 193 -1.53 6.22 0.65
N PHE A 194 -2.79 6.57 0.43
CA PHE A 194 -3.51 7.64 1.11
C PHE A 194 -4.51 7.07 2.11
N ARG A 195 -4.68 7.77 3.23
CA ARG A 195 -5.77 7.55 4.19
C ARG A 195 -6.69 8.76 4.15
N ILE A 196 -7.95 8.51 3.88
CA ILE A 196 -9.02 9.48 4.04
C ILE A 196 -9.72 9.16 5.37
N SER A 197 -9.79 10.15 6.24
CA SER A 197 -10.46 10.07 7.54
C SER A 197 -11.54 11.12 7.59
N LYS A 198 -12.77 10.69 7.85
CA LYS A 198 -13.86 11.63 8.08
C LYS A 198 -13.53 12.51 9.27
N GLU A 199 -13.73 13.82 9.14
CA GLU A 199 -13.85 14.64 10.33
C GLU A 199 -14.94 14.03 11.21
N LYS A 200 -14.69 13.95 12.51
CA LYS A 200 -15.79 13.71 13.42
C LYS A 200 -16.77 14.86 13.21
N PRO A 201 -18.08 14.62 13.10
CA PRO A 201 -19.02 15.69 13.41
C PRO A 201 -18.58 16.26 14.75
N GLU A 202 -18.44 17.58 14.85
CA GLU A 202 -18.29 18.23 16.14
C GLU A 202 -19.36 17.65 17.07
N ASP A 203 -18.98 17.25 18.28
CA ASP A 203 -19.91 16.67 19.24
C ASP A 203 -21.04 17.71 19.49
N VAL A 204 -22.21 17.48 18.86
CA VAL A 204 -23.45 18.22 19.12
C VAL A 204 -24.18 17.55 20.28
#